data_AF-A0A1Q3K338-F1
#
_entry.id   AF-A0A1Q3K338-F1
#
_cell.length_a   1.000
_cell.length_b   1.000
_cell.length_c   1.000
_cell.angle_alpha   90.00
_cell.angle_beta   90.00
_cell.angle_gamma   90.00
#
_symmetry.space_group_name_H-M   'P 1'
#
loop_
_entity.id
_entity.type
_entity.pdbx_description
1 polymer ?
#
loop_
_entity_poly.entity_id
_entity_poly.type
_entity_poly.pdbx_seq_one_letter_code
_entity_poly.pdbx_strand_id
1 'polypeptide(L)'
;ARLLPERDPHPSLYEVSLFVLGYLDEPEVWPALLVRWELALLEELGFGLDLAACAATGANDDLIYVSPKSGRAVSASAGEPYRDRLLTLPPFLRGRSQGAVSQSDLAAGFALTGHFLETRILVPRGEALPEVRGRLTDMLMRTRK
;
A
#
# COMPACT_ATOMS: atom_id res chain seq x y z
N ALA A 1 12.93 -6.69 -12.72
CA ALA A 1 11.92 -7.67 -12.31
C ALA A 1 10.87 -7.91 -13.38
N ARG A 2 10.73 -9.14 -13.88
CA ARG A 2 9.48 -9.58 -14.52
C ARG A 2 8.71 -10.38 -13.47
N LEU A 3 7.66 -9.78 -12.91
CA LEU A 3 6.94 -10.35 -11.77
C LEU A 3 5.75 -11.21 -12.18
N LEU A 4 5.08 -10.84 -13.28
CA LEU A 4 3.93 -11.55 -13.80
C LEU A 4 4.34 -12.58 -14.87
N PRO A 5 3.70 -13.77 -14.91
CA PRO A 5 3.91 -14.75 -15.96
C PRO A 5 3.63 -14.20 -17.36
N GLU A 6 4.25 -14.75 -18.41
CA GLU A 6 3.82 -14.40 -19.76
C GLU A 6 2.47 -15.06 -20.08
N ARG A 7 1.62 -14.34 -20.83
CA ARG A 7 0.37 -14.87 -21.40
C ARG A 7 -0.63 -15.35 -20.35
N ASP A 8 -0.55 -14.81 -19.14
CA ASP A 8 -1.50 -15.05 -18.07
C ASP A 8 -2.43 -13.84 -17.91
N PRO A 9 -3.76 -13.97 -18.06
CA PRO A 9 -4.68 -12.85 -17.92
C PRO A 9 -4.82 -12.38 -16.46
N HIS A 10 -4.59 -11.09 -16.22
CA HIS A 10 -4.80 -10.44 -14.92
C HIS A 10 -5.87 -9.33 -15.04
N PRO A 11 -7.16 -9.67 -15.20
CA PRO A 11 -8.21 -8.70 -15.53
C PRO A 11 -8.40 -7.64 -14.43
N SER A 12 -8.33 -8.01 -13.16
CA SER A 12 -8.48 -7.05 -12.06
C SER A 12 -7.34 -6.04 -12.04
N LEU A 13 -6.09 -6.51 -12.11
CA LEU A 13 -4.93 -5.63 -12.19
C LEU A 13 -4.96 -4.74 -13.44
N TYR A 14 -5.43 -5.27 -14.58
CA TYR A 14 -5.61 -4.51 -15.81
C TYR A 14 -6.63 -3.38 -15.64
N GLU A 15 -7.81 -3.65 -15.09
CA GLU A 15 -8.85 -2.65 -14.83
C GLU A 15 -8.36 -1.56 -13.87
N VAL A 16 -7.72 -1.94 -12.77
CA VAL A 16 -7.16 -0.97 -11.81
C VAL A 16 -6.05 -0.14 -12.47
N SER A 17 -5.23 -0.75 -13.33
CA SER A 17 -4.19 -0.02 -14.08
C SER A 17 -4.80 1.04 -15.00
N LEU A 18 -5.83 0.67 -15.79
CA LEU A 18 -6.54 1.63 -16.64
C LEU A 18 -7.18 2.74 -15.83
N PHE A 19 -7.76 2.40 -14.67
CA PHE A 19 -8.33 3.38 -13.77
C PHE A 19 -7.27 4.38 -13.29
N VAL A 20 -6.11 3.93 -12.79
CA VAL A 20 -5.03 4.85 -12.37
C VAL A 20 -4.57 5.73 -13.53
N LEU A 21 -4.37 5.15 -14.72
CA LEU A 21 -3.93 5.89 -15.90
C LEU A 21 -4.91 7.00 -16.30
N GLY A 22 -6.21 6.77 -16.14
CA GLY A 22 -7.26 7.76 -16.43
C GLY A 22 -7.25 8.99 -15.51
N TYR A 23 -6.53 8.94 -14.38
CA TYR A 23 -6.46 10.03 -13.39
C TYR A 23 -5.05 10.63 -13.25
N LEU A 24 -4.09 10.29 -14.12
CA LEU A 24 -2.70 10.78 -13.98
C LEU A 24 -2.57 12.30 -14.05
N ASP A 25 -3.51 12.98 -14.72
CA ASP A 25 -3.54 14.44 -14.82
C ASP A 25 -4.09 15.10 -13.53
N GLU A 26 -4.58 14.32 -12.56
CA GLU A 26 -5.15 14.78 -11.29
C GLU A 26 -4.14 14.58 -10.14
N PRO A 27 -3.25 15.57 -9.85
CA PRO A 27 -2.13 15.40 -8.93
C PRO A 27 -2.54 15.12 -7.47
N GLU A 28 -3.75 15.49 -7.09
CA GLU A 28 -4.30 15.24 -5.75
C GLU A 28 -4.90 13.83 -5.61
N VAL A 29 -5.12 13.13 -6.73
CA VAL A 29 -5.86 11.86 -6.79
C VAL A 29 -4.95 10.69 -7.13
N TRP A 30 -4.17 10.80 -8.22
CA TRP A 30 -3.40 9.66 -8.73
C TRP A 30 -2.43 9.04 -7.72
N PRO A 31 -1.78 9.78 -6.79
CA PRO A 31 -0.84 9.17 -5.85
C PRO A 31 -1.52 8.14 -4.93
N ALA A 32 -2.73 8.45 -4.46
CA ALA A 32 -3.52 7.53 -3.64
C ALA A 32 -4.00 6.32 -4.45
N LEU A 33 -4.35 6.52 -5.73
CA LEU A 33 -4.71 5.44 -6.64
C LEU A 33 -3.53 4.52 -6.93
N LEU A 34 -2.33 5.07 -7.06
CA LEU A 34 -1.12 4.28 -7.26
C LEU A 34 -0.82 3.38 -6.05
N VAL A 35 -1.01 3.87 -4.82
CA VAL A 35 -0.88 3.02 -3.61
C VAL A 35 -1.89 1.87 -3.65
N ARG A 36 -3.15 2.13 -4.06
CA ARG A 36 -4.16 1.05 -4.21
C ARG A 36 -3.78 0.06 -5.30
N TRP A 37 -3.22 0.54 -6.41
CA TRP A 37 -2.71 -0.30 -7.48
C TRP A 37 -1.55 -1.18 -6.99
N GLU A 38 -0.64 -0.67 -6.17
CA GLU A 38 0.43 -1.48 -5.58
C GLU A 38 -0.09 -2.57 -4.63
N LEU A 39 -1.21 -2.32 -3.91
CA LEU A 39 -1.89 -3.36 -3.13
C LEU A 39 -2.52 -4.43 -4.03
N ALA A 40 -3.19 -4.03 -5.11
CA ALA A 40 -3.74 -4.96 -6.09
C ALA A 40 -2.64 -5.80 -6.75
N LEU A 41 -1.48 -5.19 -7.04
CA LEU A 41 -0.31 -5.90 -7.54
C LEU A 41 0.21 -6.92 -6.52
N LEU A 42 0.30 -6.56 -5.23
CA LEU A 42 0.69 -7.51 -4.18
C LEU A 42 -0.26 -8.70 -4.10
N GLU A 43 -1.58 -8.45 -4.17
CA GLU A 43 -2.60 -9.49 -4.18
C GLU A 43 -2.48 -10.41 -5.39
N GLU A 44 -2.30 -9.85 -6.59
CA GLU A 44 -2.08 -10.60 -7.84
C GLU A 44 -0.79 -11.45 -7.78
N LEU A 45 0.23 -10.98 -7.07
CA LEU A 45 1.47 -11.72 -6.84
C LEU A 45 1.38 -12.74 -5.69
N GLY A 46 0.19 -12.95 -5.12
CA GLY A 46 -0.09 -13.95 -4.09
C GLY A 46 0.10 -13.47 -2.65
N PHE A 47 0.21 -12.17 -2.42
CA PHE A 47 0.33 -11.57 -1.09
C PHE A 47 -0.77 -10.51 -0.84
N GLY A 48 -1.95 -10.96 -0.42
CA GLY A 48 -3.03 -10.06 0.00
C GLY A 48 -2.85 -9.57 1.44
N LEU A 49 -3.11 -8.27 1.68
CA LEU A 49 -3.21 -7.72 3.03
C LEU A 49 -4.64 -7.89 3.56
N ASP A 50 -4.77 -8.32 4.81
CA ASP A 50 -6.07 -8.37 5.49
C ASP A 50 -6.27 -7.07 6.30
N LEU A 51 -6.98 -6.12 5.70
CA LEU A 51 -7.27 -4.81 6.27
C LEU A 51 -8.70 -4.69 6.83
N ALA A 52 -9.45 -5.80 6.88
CA ALA A 52 -10.86 -5.78 7.24
C ALA A 52 -11.11 -5.88 8.75
N ALA A 53 -10.19 -6.47 9.50
CA ALA A 53 -10.32 -6.69 10.95
C ALA A 53 -8.98 -6.68 11.67
N CYS A 54 -8.99 -6.33 12.95
CA CYS A 54 -7.82 -6.33 13.82
C CYS A 54 -7.31 -7.75 14.04
N ALA A 55 -6.01 -7.97 13.86
CA ALA A 55 -5.36 -9.26 14.08
C ALA A 55 -5.44 -9.76 15.53
N ALA A 56 -5.53 -8.86 16.51
CA ALA A 56 -5.55 -9.21 17.92
C ALA A 56 -6.96 -9.39 18.48
N THR A 57 -7.93 -8.58 18.04
CA THR A 57 -9.27 -8.55 18.63
C THR A 57 -10.37 -9.09 17.71
N GLY A 58 -10.12 -9.20 16.40
CA GLY A 58 -11.12 -9.54 15.40
C GLY A 58 -12.14 -8.42 15.10
N ALA A 59 -12.09 -7.30 15.82
CA ALA A 59 -12.96 -6.15 15.60
C ALA A 59 -12.43 -5.21 14.49
N ASN A 60 -13.31 -4.42 13.88
CA ASN A 60 -12.97 -3.45 12.81
C ASN A 60 -13.01 -1.99 13.32
N ASP A 61 -12.65 -1.80 14.59
CA ASP A 61 -12.64 -0.49 15.24
C ASP A 61 -11.20 0.01 15.38
N ASP A 62 -10.99 1.28 15.02
CA ASP A 62 -9.71 1.99 15.11
C ASP A 62 -8.50 1.26 14.53
N LEU A 63 -8.67 0.60 13.38
CA LEU A 63 -7.57 0.03 12.59
C LEU A 63 -6.67 1.15 12.05
N ILE A 64 -5.52 1.36 12.70
CA ILE A 64 -4.56 2.41 12.35
C ILE A 64 -3.16 1.87 12.06
N TYR A 65 -2.94 0.58 12.25
CA TYR A 65 -1.65 -0.08 12.08
C TYR A 65 -1.77 -1.32 11.19
N VAL A 66 -0.64 -1.76 10.63
CA VAL A 66 -0.45 -3.04 9.93
C VAL A 66 0.79 -3.74 10.48
N SER A 67 0.66 -5.03 10.78
CA SER A 67 1.78 -5.87 11.19
C SER A 67 2.71 -6.15 9.99
N PRO A 68 4.00 -5.77 10.02
CA PRO A 68 4.95 -6.10 8.94
C PRO A 68 5.17 -7.62 8.79
N LYS A 69 4.94 -8.37 9.87
CA LYS A 69 5.10 -9.83 9.87
C LYS A 69 3.96 -10.55 9.13
N SER A 70 2.73 -10.06 9.23
CA SER A 70 1.55 -10.77 8.73
C SER A 70 0.73 -10.02 7.68
N GLY A 71 0.97 -8.73 7.45
CA GLY A 71 0.13 -7.93 6.55
C GLY A 71 -1.29 -7.70 7.05
N ARG A 72 -1.57 -7.99 8.33
CA ARG A 72 -2.90 -7.84 8.95
C ARG A 72 -3.02 -6.48 9.64
N ALA A 73 -4.19 -5.87 9.55
CA ALA A 73 -4.51 -4.65 10.29
C ALA A 73 -4.51 -4.89 11.80
N VAL A 74 -4.17 -3.85 12.56
CA VAL A 74 -4.13 -3.84 14.02
C VAL A 74 -4.79 -2.56 14.52
N SER A 75 -5.65 -2.68 15.52
CA SER A 75 -6.32 -1.54 16.15
C SER A 75 -5.34 -0.71 16.96
N ALA A 76 -5.67 0.55 17.22
CA ALA A 76 -4.87 1.45 18.05
C ALA A 76 -4.52 0.82 19.41
N SER A 77 -5.53 0.29 20.12
CA SER A 77 -5.38 -0.32 21.44
C SER A 77 -4.50 -1.56 21.44
N ALA A 78 -4.66 -2.45 20.46
CA ALA A 78 -3.85 -3.67 20.35
C ALA A 78 -2.43 -3.39 19.85
N GLY A 79 -2.25 -2.33 19.08
CA GLY A 79 -0.97 -1.94 18.51
C GLY A 79 -0.09 -1.13 19.46
N GLU A 80 -0.65 -0.51 20.51
CA GLU A 80 0.08 0.36 21.44
C GLU A 80 1.41 -0.23 21.95
N PRO A 81 1.47 -1.51 22.41
CA PRO A 81 2.73 -2.08 22.91
C PRO A 81 3.79 -2.29 21.82
N TYR A 82 3.40 -2.26 20.54
CA TYR A 82 4.24 -2.57 19.38
C TYR A 82 4.32 -1.42 18.39
N ARG A 83 3.85 -0.22 18.77
CA ARG A 83 3.67 0.94 17.89
C ARG A 83 4.89 1.21 17.01
N ASP A 84 6.09 1.20 17.60
CA ASP A 84 7.35 1.50 16.90
C ASP A 84 7.78 0.43 15.89
N ARG A 85 7.12 -0.74 15.90
CA ARG A 85 7.36 -1.87 14.99
C ARG A 85 6.24 -2.06 13.98
N LEU A 86 5.17 -1.28 14.06
CA LEU A 86 4.02 -1.38 13.19
C LEU A 86 4.11 -0.37 12.04
N LEU A 87 3.56 -0.74 10.90
CA LEU A 87 3.38 0.18 9.78
C LEU A 87 2.07 0.94 9.98
N THR A 88 2.03 2.22 9.61
CA THR A 88 0.79 3.01 9.68
C THR A 88 -0.18 2.57 8.59
N LEU A 89 -1.45 2.35 8.95
CA LEU A 89 -2.55 2.10 8.00
C LEU A 89 -3.24 3.43 7.66
N PRO A 90 -2.97 4.04 6.49
CA PRO A 90 -3.60 5.30 6.14
C PRO A 90 -5.12 5.14 5.95
N PRO A 91 -5.95 6.10 6.40
CA PRO A 91 -7.41 5.97 6.40
C PRO A 91 -8.04 5.73 5.04
N PHE A 92 -7.46 6.25 3.96
CA PHE A 92 -7.99 6.07 2.60
C PHE A 92 -8.02 4.61 2.18
N LEU A 93 -7.07 3.78 2.62
CA LEU A 93 -7.06 2.34 2.29
C LEU A 93 -8.21 1.56 2.93
N ARG A 94 -8.82 2.08 4.00
CA ARG A 94 -9.99 1.47 4.66
C ARG A 94 -11.33 1.85 4.03
N GLY A 95 -11.33 2.65 2.97
CA GLY A 95 -12.56 3.18 2.38
C GLY A 95 -13.32 4.16 3.29
N ARG A 96 -12.71 4.60 4.39
CA ARG A 96 -13.30 5.51 5.39
C ARG A 96 -12.82 6.97 5.26
N SER A 97 -12.12 7.34 4.18
CA SER A 97 -11.70 8.74 4.02
C SER A 97 -12.88 9.58 3.54
N GLN A 98 -13.36 10.47 4.41
CA GLN A 98 -14.33 11.52 4.05
C GLN A 98 -13.64 12.85 3.65
N GLY A 99 -12.33 12.83 3.40
CA GLY A 99 -11.56 14.02 3.07
C GLY A 99 -10.39 13.75 2.13
N ALA A 100 -9.70 14.84 1.77
CA ALA A 100 -8.49 14.80 0.94
C ALA A 100 -7.40 13.95 1.60
N VAL A 101 -6.67 13.19 0.79
CA VAL A 101 -5.57 12.36 1.27
C VAL A 101 -4.39 13.26 1.61
N SER A 102 -3.95 13.22 2.87
CA SER A 102 -2.82 14.05 3.29
C SER A 102 -1.49 13.51 2.74
N GLN A 103 -0.47 14.37 2.67
CA GLN A 103 0.88 13.94 2.26
C GLN A 103 1.44 12.87 3.21
N SER A 104 1.13 12.95 4.52
CA SER A 104 1.48 11.91 5.50
C SER A 104 0.77 10.59 5.25
N ASP A 105 -0.49 10.61 4.81
CA ASP A 105 -1.22 9.39 4.46
C ASP A 105 -0.61 8.74 3.21
N LEU A 106 -0.23 9.54 2.21
CA LEU A 106 0.48 9.05 1.03
C LEU A 106 1.82 8.44 1.41
N ALA A 107 2.61 9.11 2.25
CA ALA A 107 3.89 8.60 2.73
C ALA A 107 3.72 7.25 3.44
N ALA A 108 2.72 7.14 4.33
CA ALA A 108 2.38 5.90 5.00
C ALA A 108 1.96 4.79 4.02
N GLY A 109 1.16 5.14 3.01
CA GLY A 109 0.74 4.22 1.95
C GLY A 109 1.90 3.65 1.15
N PHE A 110 2.80 4.51 0.65
CA PHE A 110 3.98 4.07 -0.11
C PHE A 110 5.00 3.31 0.75
N ALA A 111 5.13 3.66 2.05
CA ALA A 111 5.95 2.90 2.98
C ALA A 111 5.37 1.49 3.24
N LEU A 112 4.06 1.39 3.41
CA LEU A 112 3.33 0.14 3.62
C LEU A 112 3.52 -0.81 2.43
N THR A 113 3.15 -0.38 1.22
CA THR A 113 3.26 -1.20 0.01
C THR A 113 4.72 -1.50 -0.34
N GLY A 114 5.61 -0.53 -0.16
CA GLY A 114 7.04 -0.68 -0.38
C GLY A 114 7.65 -1.79 0.49
N HIS A 115 7.31 -1.82 1.77
CA HIS A 115 7.77 -2.86 2.69
C HIS A 115 7.38 -4.26 2.22
N PHE A 116 6.14 -4.47 1.78
CA PHE A 116 5.69 -5.80 1.34
C PHE A 116 6.21 -6.17 -0.05
N LEU A 117 6.28 -5.22 -0.99
CA LEU A 117 6.91 -5.46 -2.29
C LEU A 117 8.37 -5.88 -2.12
N GLU A 118 9.11 -5.19 -1.27
CA GLU A 118 10.50 -5.54 -0.99
C GLU A 118 10.62 -6.90 -0.29
N THR A 119 10.00 -7.05 0.88
CA THR A 119 10.24 -8.21 1.75
C THR A 119 9.56 -9.50 1.27
N ARG A 120 8.42 -9.41 0.58
CA ARG A 120 7.61 -10.58 0.18
C ARG A 120 7.81 -10.99 -1.26
N ILE A 121 8.10 -10.03 -2.14
CA ILE A 121 8.20 -10.31 -3.57
C ILE A 121 9.66 -10.29 -4.03
N LEU A 122 10.40 -9.22 -3.72
CA LEU A 122 11.70 -8.96 -4.35
C LEU A 122 12.87 -9.64 -3.62
N VAL A 123 12.96 -9.52 -2.29
CA VAL A 123 14.04 -10.14 -1.49
C VAL A 123 14.10 -11.66 -1.68
N PRO A 124 12.98 -12.43 -1.67
CA PRO A 124 13.02 -13.86 -1.95
C PRO A 124 13.56 -14.23 -3.34
N ARG A 125 13.57 -13.26 -4.27
CA ARG A 125 14.11 -13.40 -5.64
C ARG A 125 15.53 -12.84 -5.78
N GLY A 126 16.12 -12.30 -4.71
CA GLY A 126 17.40 -11.61 -4.76
C GLY A 126 17.35 -10.27 -5.50
N GLU A 127 16.17 -9.67 -5.63
CA GLU A 127 15.95 -8.37 -6.26
C GLU A 127 15.71 -7.28 -5.20
N ALA A 128 15.88 -6.02 -5.59
CA ALA A 128 15.59 -4.85 -4.76
C ALA A 128 14.49 -3.99 -5.40
N LEU A 129 13.89 -3.09 -4.62
CA LEU A 129 12.92 -2.13 -5.15
C LEU A 129 13.56 -1.28 -6.26
N PRO A 130 12.85 -1.05 -7.39
CA PRO A 130 13.36 -0.19 -8.45
C PRO A 130 13.64 1.24 -7.96
N GLU A 131 14.81 1.78 -8.26
CA GLU A 131 15.19 3.16 -7.90
C GLU A 131 14.18 4.21 -8.42
N VAL A 132 13.51 3.91 -9.55
CA VAL A 132 12.46 4.77 -10.12
C VAL A 132 11.31 4.99 -9.12
N ARG A 133 10.95 3.96 -8.36
CA ARG A 133 9.90 4.07 -7.33
C ARG A 133 10.34 5.01 -6.21
N GLY A 134 11.57 4.89 -5.74
CA GLY A 134 12.14 5.79 -4.74
C GLY A 134 12.12 7.24 -5.21
N ARG A 135 12.56 7.51 -6.44
CA ARG A 135 12.51 8.85 -7.05
C ARG A 135 11.09 9.41 -7.17
N LEU A 136 10.11 8.56 -7.51
CA LEU A 136 8.70 8.95 -7.56
C LEU A 136 8.19 9.36 -6.18
N THR A 137 8.45 8.55 -5.15
CA THR A 137 8.08 8.87 -3.77
C THR A 137 8.75 10.16 -3.31
N ASP A 138 10.05 10.33 -3.56
CA ASP A 138 10.77 11.57 -3.22
C ASP A 138 10.15 12.80 -3.89
N MET A 139 9.76 12.68 -5.16
CA MET A 139 9.09 13.76 -5.90
C MET A 139 7.73 14.11 -5.29
N LEU A 140 6.95 13.11 -4.86
CA LEU A 140 5.66 13.31 -4.21
C LEU A 140 5.79 13.90 -2.79
N MET A 141 6.88 13.57 -2.09
CA MET A 141 7.14 14.08 -0.74
C MET A 141 7.76 15.49 -0.73
N ARG A 142 8.36 15.92 -1.84
CA ARG A 142 8.79 17.31 -2.01
C ARG A 142 7.55 18.19 -2.11
N THR A 143 7.30 18.97 -1.06
CA THR A 143 6.27 20.01 -1.06
C THR A 143 6.49 20.92 -2.26
N ARG A 144 5.55 20.95 -3.21
CA ARG A 144 5.51 22.04 -4.21
C ARG A 144 5.29 23.33 -3.43
N LYS A 145 6.30 24.21 -3.43
CA LYS A 145 6.11 25.61 -3.06
C LYS A 145 5.27 26.33 -4.10
#